data_AF-A0A3B9ZGM9-F1
#
_entry.id   AF-A0A3B9ZGM9-F1
#
_cell.length_a   1.000
_cell.length_b   1.000
_cell.length_c   1.000
_cell.angle_alpha   90.00
_cell.angle_beta   90.00
_cell.angle_gamma   90.00
#
_symmetry.space_group_name_H-M   'P 1'
#
loop_
_entity.id
_entity.type
_entity.pdbx_description
1 polymer ?
#
loop_
_entity_poly.entity_id
_entity_poly.type
_entity_poly.pdbx_seq_one_letter_code
_entity_poly.pdbx_strand_id
1 'polypeptide(L)'
;MGKSIFITATDTGVGKTIISCAIGLALKKKGIDAGYMKPFQCSGNDTDFAVKVLGIKDDKKLVNPYYAKAPLAPYVAFKRAKAKIDLEKIFFAYNELKKRHEFLIVEGAGGLLVPLMESYVVADLIRDLDIPALIVARAGLGTLNHTLLTQRYAFDYGLKVKGVIINGYTGKDIAEKTNPDILKEFLEVPLLGVLPYVKDVQSKKGLRTLVKKVEENIDLDALLQEEKSPTKKLVVEDKKYVWHPFTQMKDWLEGEPLIIEEAKGSYLKDSDGRWYLDGVSSLWVNVHGHRKKEIDISVARQLSKVAHSTLLGLGNIPSIELAREIIKIAPKGLAKVFYSDNGSTAVEIALKMAYQYWQHRNTAKTKFIHLENAYHGDTVGSVSVGGIDLFHKAYKGLLFDSYAIDSPYCYRCPKKKIYPLCGRECLGGLKEILECDHSSIAALIVEPLVQAASGMLVWPDGIYKEMSELCKKYNVLLIA
;
A
#
# COMPACT_ATOMS: atom_id res chain seq x y z
N MET A 1 -8.43 17.89 16.14
CA MET A 1 -9.75 17.25 16.38
C MET A 1 -10.20 16.67 15.07
N GLY A 2 -10.56 15.38 15.02
CA GLY A 2 -10.85 14.71 13.75
C GLY A 2 -11.98 15.46 13.04
N LYS A 3 -11.77 15.93 11.80
CA LYS A 3 -12.73 16.85 11.15
C LYS A 3 -13.99 16.16 10.64
N SER A 4 -14.06 14.83 10.62
CA SER A 4 -15.20 14.09 10.08
C SER A 4 -15.29 12.66 10.62
N ILE A 5 -16.50 12.10 10.64
CA ILE A 5 -16.77 10.69 10.97
C ILE A 5 -17.81 10.12 10.01
N PHE A 6 -17.61 8.88 9.55
CA PHE A 6 -18.59 8.15 8.75
C PHE A 6 -19.43 7.22 9.63
N ILE A 7 -20.74 7.41 9.67
CA ILE A 7 -21.67 6.58 10.44
C ILE A 7 -22.19 5.45 9.54
N THR A 8 -21.70 4.24 9.79
CA THR A 8 -22.17 3.00 9.17
C THR A 8 -22.96 2.18 10.19
N ALA A 9 -23.43 1.00 9.79
CA ALA A 9 -24.20 0.13 10.66
C ALA A 9 -24.00 -1.35 10.37
N THR A 10 -24.39 -2.16 11.34
CA THR A 10 -24.51 -3.62 11.16
C THR A 10 -25.71 -4.01 10.31
N ASP A 11 -26.75 -3.15 10.21
CA ASP A 11 -27.95 -3.39 9.40
C ASP A 11 -28.69 -2.07 9.06
N THR A 12 -29.74 -2.16 8.25
CA THR A 12 -30.72 -1.09 8.04
C THR A 12 -31.64 -0.95 9.25
N GLY A 13 -32.08 0.27 9.56
CA GLY A 13 -33.03 0.50 10.66
C GLY A 13 -32.46 0.45 12.08
N VAL A 14 -31.16 0.19 12.27
CA VAL A 14 -30.52 0.20 13.60
C VAL A 14 -30.43 1.58 14.26
N GLY A 15 -30.83 2.64 13.57
CA GLY A 15 -30.88 4.01 14.07
C GLY A 15 -29.65 4.88 13.81
N LYS A 16 -28.95 4.68 12.68
CA LYS A 16 -27.85 5.57 12.23
C LYS A 16 -28.20 7.05 12.30
N THR A 17 -29.38 7.43 11.82
CA THR A 17 -29.84 8.83 11.81
C THR A 17 -30.06 9.37 13.22
N ILE A 18 -30.53 8.52 14.15
CA ILE A 18 -30.65 8.91 15.56
C ILE A 18 -29.27 9.14 16.17
N ILE A 19 -28.31 8.23 15.95
CA ILE A 19 -26.92 8.40 16.43
C ILE A 19 -26.26 9.63 15.81
N SER A 20 -26.46 9.88 14.51
CA SER A 20 -25.94 11.06 13.81
C SER A 20 -26.47 12.36 14.43
N CYS A 21 -27.79 12.44 14.67
CA CYS A 21 -28.42 13.60 15.30
C CYS A 21 -27.96 13.76 16.76
N ALA A 22 -27.87 12.66 17.50
CA ALA A 22 -27.42 12.60 18.88
C ALA A 22 -26.02 13.21 19.04
N ILE A 23 -25.06 12.73 18.24
CA ILE A 23 -23.68 13.22 18.24
C ILE A 23 -23.65 14.69 17.82
N GLY A 24 -24.32 15.05 16.72
CA GLY A 24 -24.32 16.43 16.24
C GLY A 24 -24.91 17.42 17.23
N LEU A 25 -25.99 17.07 17.95
CA LEU A 25 -26.56 17.92 18.99
C LEU A 25 -25.64 18.04 20.21
N ALA A 26 -24.99 16.94 20.64
CA ALA A 26 -24.04 16.98 21.75
C ALA A 26 -22.82 17.85 21.41
N LEU A 27 -22.32 17.79 20.17
CA LEU A 27 -21.25 18.67 19.69
C LEU A 27 -21.66 20.15 19.71
N LYS A 28 -22.84 20.48 19.18
CA LYS A 28 -23.35 21.85 19.21
C LYS A 28 -23.54 22.38 20.63
N LYS A 29 -23.94 21.52 21.57
CA LYS A 29 -24.03 21.87 23.00
C LYS A 29 -22.64 22.15 23.62
N LYS A 30 -21.60 21.45 23.17
CA LYS A 30 -20.19 21.72 23.50
C LYS A 30 -19.60 22.94 22.74
N GLY A 31 -20.40 23.63 21.92
CA GLY A 31 -19.96 24.81 21.16
C GLY A 31 -19.23 24.51 19.85
N ILE A 32 -19.21 23.25 19.41
CA ILE A 32 -18.56 22.81 18.16
C ILE A 32 -19.56 22.89 17.02
N ASP A 33 -19.20 23.54 15.92
CA ASP A 33 -20.03 23.52 14.72
C ASP A 33 -20.03 22.15 14.03
N ALA A 34 -21.19 21.49 14.04
CA ALA A 34 -21.41 20.17 13.46
C ALA A 34 -22.25 20.24 12.18
N GLY A 35 -21.63 19.84 11.07
CA GLY A 35 -22.24 19.61 9.76
C GLY A 35 -22.79 18.20 9.59
N TYR A 36 -23.62 18.01 8.57
CA TYR A 36 -24.22 16.71 8.25
C TYR A 36 -24.26 16.48 6.74
N MET A 37 -23.95 15.25 6.33
CA MET A 37 -24.06 14.78 4.96
C MET A 37 -24.62 13.37 4.95
N LYS A 38 -25.54 13.09 4.04
CA LYS A 38 -25.99 11.74 3.70
C LYS A 38 -25.81 11.53 2.19
N PRO A 39 -24.65 11.01 1.73
CA PRO A 39 -24.31 10.94 0.31
C PRO A 39 -25.38 10.24 -0.54
N PHE A 40 -25.95 9.17 0.01
CA PHE A 40 -27.00 8.37 -0.62
C PHE A 40 -28.20 8.22 0.31
N GLN A 41 -29.39 8.52 -0.20
CA GLN A 41 -30.65 8.25 0.48
C GLN A 41 -31.65 7.55 -0.45
N CYS A 42 -32.34 6.54 0.08
CA CYS A 42 -33.40 5.81 -0.61
C CYS A 42 -34.67 5.81 0.25
N SER A 43 -35.74 6.43 -0.24
CA SER A 43 -36.98 6.70 0.49
C SER A 43 -36.75 7.41 1.84
N GLY A 44 -37.81 7.53 2.65
CA GLY A 44 -37.73 8.11 3.99
C GLY A 44 -37.44 9.62 4.02
N ASN A 45 -37.32 10.14 5.23
CA ASN A 45 -37.09 11.55 5.53
C ASN A 45 -35.86 11.76 6.43
N ASP A 46 -34.93 10.81 6.46
CA ASP A 46 -33.76 10.84 7.36
C ASP A 46 -32.95 12.13 7.22
N THR A 47 -32.60 12.53 5.98
CA THR A 47 -31.88 13.80 5.75
C THR A 47 -32.71 14.99 6.21
N ASP A 48 -34.00 15.05 5.88
CA ASP A 48 -34.84 16.19 6.26
C ASP A 48 -35.01 16.28 7.79
N PHE A 49 -35.07 15.13 8.47
CA PHE A 49 -35.06 15.03 9.92
C PHE A 49 -33.73 15.54 10.50
N ALA A 50 -32.59 15.04 10.02
CA ALA A 50 -31.27 15.45 10.51
C ALA A 50 -30.99 16.93 10.26
N VAL A 51 -31.31 17.45 9.07
CA VAL A 51 -31.20 18.88 8.72
C VAL A 51 -32.01 19.74 9.68
N LYS A 52 -33.27 19.35 9.94
CA LYS A 52 -34.14 20.09 10.86
C LYS A 52 -33.63 20.04 12.31
N VAL A 53 -33.22 18.87 12.78
CA VAL A 53 -32.79 18.66 14.18
C VAL A 53 -31.47 19.36 14.46
N LEU A 54 -30.51 19.27 13.54
CA LEU A 54 -29.20 19.89 13.67
C LEU A 54 -29.20 21.36 13.24
N GLY A 55 -30.27 21.86 12.61
CA GLY A 55 -30.35 23.24 12.12
C GLY A 55 -29.34 23.52 11.00
N ILE A 56 -29.16 22.54 10.09
CA ILE A 56 -28.25 22.66 8.95
C ILE A 56 -28.82 23.65 7.94
N LYS A 57 -27.99 24.59 7.46
CA LYS A 57 -28.36 25.63 6.50
C LYS A 57 -27.75 25.42 5.12
N ASP A 58 -26.95 24.38 4.95
CA ASP A 58 -26.29 24.05 3.69
C ASP A 58 -27.26 23.64 2.59
N ASP A 59 -26.80 23.81 1.34
CA ASP A 59 -27.57 23.40 0.17
C ASP A 59 -27.88 21.90 0.24
N LYS A 60 -29.15 21.55 0.02
CA LYS A 60 -29.64 20.17 -0.01
C LYS A 60 -28.85 19.29 -0.99
N LYS A 61 -28.32 19.86 -2.08
CA LYS A 61 -27.47 19.15 -3.05
C LYS A 61 -26.09 18.77 -2.50
N LEU A 62 -25.58 19.51 -1.51
CA LEU A 62 -24.34 19.18 -0.80
C LEU A 62 -24.62 18.16 0.31
N VAL A 63 -25.70 18.38 1.07
CA VAL A 63 -26.09 17.49 2.18
C VAL A 63 -26.52 16.12 1.67
N ASN A 64 -27.33 16.05 0.61
CA ASN A 64 -27.79 14.79 0.02
C ASN A 64 -27.69 14.83 -1.52
N PRO A 65 -26.48 14.58 -2.07
CA PRO A 65 -26.21 14.63 -3.50
C PRO A 65 -27.03 13.65 -4.34
N TYR A 66 -27.37 12.48 -3.77
CA TYR A 66 -28.14 11.43 -4.43
C TYR A 66 -29.32 10.96 -3.58
N TYR A 67 -30.53 11.13 -4.12
CA TYR A 67 -31.79 10.70 -3.53
C TYR A 67 -32.59 9.86 -4.53
N ALA A 68 -33.12 8.72 -4.07
CA ALA A 68 -34.10 7.93 -4.80
C ALA A 68 -35.38 7.77 -3.98
N LYS A 69 -36.55 7.88 -4.62
CA LYS A 69 -37.85 7.75 -3.93
C LYS A 69 -38.18 6.31 -3.52
N ALA A 70 -37.63 5.32 -4.23
CA ALA A 70 -37.94 3.91 -4.01
C ALA A 70 -37.34 3.37 -2.70
N PRO A 71 -38.11 2.61 -1.88
CA PRO A 71 -37.62 2.00 -0.64
C PRO A 71 -36.83 0.72 -0.93
N LEU A 72 -35.70 0.87 -1.62
CA LEU A 72 -34.82 -0.22 -2.05
C LEU A 72 -33.37 0.09 -1.64
N ALA A 73 -32.50 -0.92 -1.67
CA ALA A 73 -31.07 -0.68 -1.52
C ALA A 73 -30.55 0.28 -2.62
N PRO A 74 -29.54 1.13 -2.33
CA PRO A 74 -29.07 2.18 -3.22
C PRO A 74 -28.84 1.75 -4.66
N TYR A 75 -28.02 0.72 -4.90
CA TYR A 75 -27.74 0.26 -6.26
C TYR A 75 -29.03 -0.07 -7.04
N VAL A 76 -29.97 -0.78 -6.42
CA VAL A 76 -31.24 -1.15 -7.06
C VAL A 76 -32.11 0.08 -7.29
N ALA A 77 -32.18 0.99 -6.31
CA ALA A 77 -33.00 2.21 -6.41
C ALA A 77 -32.51 3.13 -7.55
N PHE A 78 -31.21 3.41 -7.61
CA PHE A 78 -30.62 4.28 -8.63
C PHE A 78 -30.59 3.62 -10.00
N LYS A 79 -30.36 2.30 -10.09
CA LYS A 79 -30.46 1.55 -11.36
C LYS A 79 -31.88 1.61 -11.93
N ARG A 80 -32.92 1.42 -11.10
CA ARG A 80 -34.33 1.55 -11.53
C ARG A 80 -34.69 2.97 -11.94
N ALA A 81 -34.14 3.97 -11.24
CA ALA A 81 -34.31 5.38 -11.59
C ALA A 81 -33.50 5.80 -12.83
N LYS A 82 -32.68 4.91 -13.42
CA LYS A 82 -31.73 5.20 -14.49
C LYS A 82 -30.81 6.39 -14.16
N ALA A 83 -30.50 6.57 -12.88
CA ALA A 83 -29.66 7.65 -12.41
C ALA A 83 -28.18 7.28 -12.59
N LYS A 84 -27.42 8.15 -13.27
CA LYS A 84 -25.96 8.01 -13.38
C LYS A 84 -25.32 8.63 -12.13
N ILE A 85 -24.61 7.80 -11.36
CA ILE A 85 -23.87 8.24 -10.17
C ILE A 85 -22.47 8.66 -10.60
N ASP A 86 -22.10 9.88 -10.21
CA ASP A 86 -20.76 10.46 -10.31
C ASP A 86 -20.20 10.67 -8.90
N LEU A 87 -19.07 10.02 -8.60
CA LEU A 87 -18.39 10.06 -7.31
C LEU A 87 -17.72 11.42 -7.07
N GLU A 88 -17.26 12.12 -8.11
CA GLU A 88 -16.63 13.44 -7.98
C GLU A 88 -17.59 14.45 -7.35
N LYS A 89 -18.89 14.33 -7.66
CA LYS A 89 -19.94 15.14 -7.01
C LYS A 89 -20.00 14.92 -5.50
N ILE A 90 -19.78 13.68 -5.03
CA ILE A 90 -19.78 13.35 -3.59
C ILE A 90 -18.52 13.90 -2.94
N PHE A 91 -17.36 13.69 -3.56
CA PHE A 91 -16.09 14.20 -3.05
C PHE A 91 -16.07 15.72 -2.98
N PHE A 92 -16.60 16.40 -4.01
CA PHE A 92 -16.80 17.84 -4.00
C PHE A 92 -17.70 18.29 -2.84
N ALA A 93 -18.87 17.67 -2.69
CA ALA A 93 -19.81 18.03 -1.62
C ALA A 93 -19.22 17.82 -0.23
N TYR A 94 -18.53 16.70 -0.01
CA TYR A 94 -17.82 16.41 1.24
C TYR A 94 -16.74 17.46 1.53
N ASN A 95 -15.89 17.77 0.55
CA ASN A 95 -14.81 18.74 0.72
C ASN A 95 -15.33 20.15 1.01
N GLU A 96 -16.44 20.55 0.39
CA GLU A 96 -17.08 21.84 0.67
C GLU A 96 -17.70 21.89 2.07
N LEU A 97 -18.44 20.87 2.49
CA LEU A 97 -19.02 20.81 3.84
C LEU A 97 -17.92 20.74 4.91
N LYS A 98 -16.83 20.01 4.66
CA LYS A 98 -15.67 19.90 5.57
C LYS A 98 -14.94 21.23 5.77
N LYS A 99 -14.99 22.16 4.81
CA LYS A 99 -14.44 23.51 4.97
C LYS A 99 -15.35 24.41 5.79
N ARG A 100 -16.66 24.17 5.77
CA ARG A 100 -17.68 25.02 6.40
C ARG A 100 -17.88 24.73 7.88
N HIS A 101 -17.67 23.48 8.29
CA HIS A 101 -17.93 23.03 9.65
C HIS A 101 -16.66 22.57 10.35
N GLU A 102 -16.62 22.73 11.67
CA GLU A 102 -15.52 22.20 12.50
C GLU A 102 -15.52 20.67 12.52
N PHE A 103 -16.71 20.06 12.49
CA PHE A 103 -16.89 18.61 12.48
C PHE A 103 -18.00 18.19 11.50
N LEU A 104 -17.72 17.25 10.60
CA LEU A 104 -18.70 16.76 9.61
C LEU A 104 -19.12 15.31 9.89
N ILE A 105 -20.42 15.10 10.08
CA ILE A 105 -21.01 13.76 10.20
C ILE A 105 -21.45 13.29 8.82
N VAL A 106 -20.88 12.19 8.33
CA VAL A 106 -21.26 11.56 7.06
C VAL A 106 -22.04 10.28 7.34
N GLU A 107 -23.35 10.27 7.06
CA GLU A 107 -24.21 9.10 7.29
C GLU A 107 -24.27 8.20 6.05
N GLY A 108 -23.90 6.93 6.21
CA GLY A 108 -23.99 5.92 5.16
C GLY A 108 -25.39 5.34 4.96
N ALA A 109 -25.57 4.64 3.84
CA ALA A 109 -26.80 3.90 3.53
C ALA A 109 -26.64 2.40 3.89
N GLY A 110 -27.38 1.92 4.89
CA GLY A 110 -27.29 0.51 5.32
C GLY A 110 -25.95 0.18 6.02
N GLY A 111 -25.35 -0.96 5.70
CA GLY A 111 -24.06 -1.42 6.23
C GLY A 111 -22.93 -1.43 5.19
N LEU A 112 -21.74 -1.89 5.59
CA LEU A 112 -20.49 -1.75 4.80
C LEU A 112 -20.54 -2.37 3.39
N LEU A 113 -21.22 -3.51 3.25
CA LEU A 113 -21.33 -4.25 1.99
C LEU A 113 -22.52 -3.82 1.13
N VAL A 114 -23.26 -2.79 1.52
CA VAL A 114 -24.39 -2.33 0.72
C VAL A 114 -23.87 -1.75 -0.61
N PRO A 115 -24.33 -2.28 -1.77
CA PRO A 115 -23.87 -1.80 -3.06
C PRO A 115 -24.48 -0.43 -3.36
N LEU A 116 -23.59 0.49 -3.73
CA LEU A 116 -23.91 1.81 -4.25
C LEU A 116 -23.88 1.80 -5.78
N MET A 117 -22.94 1.05 -6.36
CA MET A 117 -22.77 0.82 -7.82
C MET A 117 -22.38 -0.65 -8.08
N GLU A 118 -22.24 -1.06 -9.35
CA GLU A 118 -22.01 -2.45 -9.77
C GLU A 118 -20.75 -3.12 -9.18
N SER A 119 -19.75 -2.34 -8.78
CA SER A 119 -18.54 -2.83 -8.10
C SER A 119 -18.05 -1.84 -7.04
N TYR A 120 -18.98 -1.15 -6.39
CA TYR A 120 -18.68 -0.11 -5.40
C TYR A 120 -19.68 -0.21 -4.24
N VAL A 121 -19.18 -0.48 -3.04
CA VAL A 121 -19.97 -0.61 -1.80
C VAL A 121 -19.71 0.56 -0.85
N VAL A 122 -20.47 0.64 0.25
CA VAL A 122 -20.27 1.67 1.28
C VAL A 122 -18.83 1.68 1.83
N ALA A 123 -18.20 0.52 1.98
CA ALA A 123 -16.81 0.43 2.42
C ALA A 123 -15.83 1.12 1.45
N ASP A 124 -16.07 1.05 0.13
CA ASP A 124 -15.26 1.80 -0.84
C ASP A 124 -15.39 3.30 -0.63
N LEU A 125 -16.61 3.79 -0.37
CA LEU A 125 -16.85 5.21 -0.11
C LEU A 125 -16.11 5.71 1.14
N ILE A 126 -16.12 4.92 2.22
CA ILE A 126 -15.40 5.27 3.45
C ILE A 126 -13.89 5.36 3.17
N ARG A 127 -13.34 4.36 2.49
CA ARG A 127 -11.92 4.31 2.13
C ARG A 127 -11.52 5.49 1.24
N ASP A 128 -12.33 5.80 0.23
CA ASP A 128 -12.00 6.85 -0.74
C ASP A 128 -12.16 8.26 -0.15
N LEU A 129 -13.03 8.44 0.85
CA LEU A 129 -13.13 9.68 1.63
C LEU A 129 -12.00 9.84 2.67
N ASP A 130 -11.25 8.78 2.97
CA ASP A 130 -10.22 8.68 4.01
C ASP A 130 -10.71 9.25 5.36
N ILE A 131 -11.87 8.77 5.82
CA ILE A 131 -12.43 9.15 7.12
C ILE A 131 -12.72 7.94 8.00
N PRO A 132 -12.55 8.07 9.33
CA PRO A 132 -12.86 7.00 10.25
C PRO A 132 -14.35 6.65 10.23
N ALA A 133 -14.65 5.36 10.41
CA ALA A 133 -16.00 4.84 10.55
C ALA A 133 -16.39 4.67 12.02
N LEU A 134 -17.67 4.91 12.29
CA LEU A 134 -18.36 4.57 13.53
C LEU A 134 -19.43 3.52 13.20
N ILE A 135 -19.36 2.36 13.84
CA ILE A 135 -20.30 1.27 13.61
C ILE A 135 -21.47 1.38 14.58
N VAL A 136 -22.69 1.55 14.06
CA VAL A 136 -23.91 1.47 14.85
C VAL A 136 -24.47 0.06 14.83
N ALA A 137 -24.62 -0.53 16.00
CA ALA A 137 -25.24 -1.84 16.21
C ALA A 137 -26.62 -1.67 16.87
N ARG A 138 -27.51 -2.66 16.69
CA ARG A 138 -28.75 -2.78 17.46
C ARG A 138 -28.47 -3.41 18.82
N ALA A 139 -29.41 -3.33 19.78
CA ALA A 139 -29.21 -3.90 21.12
C ALA A 139 -29.60 -5.39 21.25
N GLY A 140 -30.55 -5.88 20.46
CA GLY A 140 -31.18 -7.20 20.67
C GLY A 140 -30.38 -8.41 20.16
N LEU A 141 -31.06 -9.54 19.98
CA LEU A 141 -30.46 -10.79 19.51
C LEU A 141 -29.76 -10.67 18.14
N GLY A 142 -28.63 -11.37 17.96
CA GLY A 142 -27.80 -11.34 16.74
C GLY A 142 -26.78 -10.21 16.69
N THR A 143 -26.78 -9.30 17.68
CA THR A 143 -25.85 -8.16 17.75
C THR A 143 -24.40 -8.59 17.80
N LEU A 144 -24.04 -9.62 18.57
CA LEU A 144 -22.66 -10.12 18.66
C LEU A 144 -22.11 -10.48 17.27
N ASN A 145 -22.80 -11.39 16.57
CA ASN A 145 -22.38 -11.85 15.24
C ASN A 145 -22.29 -10.70 14.23
N HIS A 146 -23.34 -9.89 14.10
CA HIS A 146 -23.36 -8.84 13.07
C HIS A 146 -22.33 -7.74 13.35
N THR A 147 -22.09 -7.41 14.62
CA THR A 147 -21.09 -6.40 15.00
C THR A 147 -19.68 -6.91 14.73
N LEU A 148 -19.36 -8.14 15.14
CA LEU A 148 -18.04 -8.74 14.93
C LEU A 148 -17.75 -8.95 13.43
N LEU A 149 -18.73 -9.42 12.65
CA LEU A 149 -18.59 -9.54 11.19
C LEU A 149 -18.36 -8.17 10.53
N THR A 150 -19.06 -7.12 10.99
CA THR A 150 -18.91 -5.76 10.44
C THR A 150 -17.54 -5.18 10.78
N GLN A 151 -17.06 -5.32 12.03
CA GLN A 151 -15.72 -4.89 12.43
C GLN A 151 -14.65 -5.65 11.64
N ARG A 152 -14.75 -6.98 11.59
CA ARG A 152 -13.76 -7.81 10.92
C ARG A 152 -13.65 -7.44 9.44
N TYR A 153 -14.78 -7.28 8.76
CA TYR A 153 -14.79 -6.82 7.38
C TYR A 153 -14.17 -5.42 7.24
N ALA A 154 -14.46 -4.48 8.15
CA ALA A 154 -13.86 -3.15 8.11
C ALA A 154 -12.33 -3.20 8.16
N PHE A 155 -11.76 -4.01 9.06
CA PHE A 155 -10.31 -4.17 9.18
C PHE A 155 -9.67 -4.89 8.00
N ASP A 156 -10.25 -6.01 7.56
CA ASP A 156 -9.77 -6.76 6.40
C ASP A 156 -9.83 -5.89 5.13
N TYR A 157 -10.73 -4.90 5.09
CA TYR A 157 -10.86 -3.92 4.01
C TYR A 157 -9.96 -2.67 4.18
N GLY A 158 -9.24 -2.55 5.30
CA GLY A 158 -8.35 -1.43 5.60
C GLY A 158 -9.05 -0.14 6.04
N LEU A 159 -10.25 -0.22 6.61
CA LEU A 159 -10.96 0.94 7.15
C LEU A 159 -10.50 1.28 8.56
N LYS A 160 -10.34 2.59 8.83
CA LYS A 160 -10.15 3.12 10.19
C LYS A 160 -11.50 3.08 10.91
N VAL A 161 -11.59 2.40 12.05
CA VAL A 161 -12.83 2.31 12.86
C VAL A 161 -12.59 2.92 14.23
N LYS A 162 -13.37 3.95 14.59
CA LYS A 162 -13.24 4.62 15.89
C LYS A 162 -13.88 3.87 17.04
N GLY A 163 -14.88 3.04 16.74
CA GLY A 163 -15.55 2.24 17.74
C GLY A 163 -16.94 1.79 17.31
N VAL A 164 -17.63 1.17 18.27
CA VAL A 164 -18.99 0.69 18.13
C VAL A 164 -19.92 1.42 19.10
N ILE A 165 -21.13 1.74 18.67
CA ILE A 165 -22.23 2.17 19.55
C ILE A 165 -23.39 1.19 19.41
N ILE A 166 -23.88 0.69 20.53
CA ILE A 166 -25.13 -0.08 20.57
C ILE A 166 -26.29 0.91 20.75
N ASN A 167 -27.27 0.86 19.87
CA ASN A 167 -28.43 1.74 19.89
C ASN A 167 -29.73 0.98 20.18
N GLY A 168 -30.67 1.67 20.82
CA GLY A 168 -32.03 1.17 21.06
C GLY A 168 -32.14 0.22 22.25
N TYR A 169 -31.26 0.34 23.24
CA TYR A 169 -31.28 -0.49 24.43
C TYR A 169 -32.53 -0.23 25.29
N THR A 170 -33.34 -1.26 25.53
CA THR A 170 -34.55 -1.19 26.36
C THR A 170 -34.35 -1.80 27.74
N GLY A 171 -33.35 -2.66 27.90
CA GLY A 171 -33.05 -3.41 29.12
C GLY A 171 -34.05 -4.52 29.42
N LYS A 172 -34.91 -4.88 28.48
CA LYS A 172 -35.96 -5.90 28.67
C LYS A 172 -35.48 -7.32 28.35
N ASP A 173 -34.65 -7.46 27.33
CA ASP A 173 -34.12 -8.75 26.87
C ASP A 173 -32.83 -9.12 27.62
N ILE A 174 -32.63 -10.41 27.90
CA ILE A 174 -31.36 -10.95 28.42
C ILE A 174 -30.24 -10.67 27.41
N ALA A 175 -30.50 -10.84 26.10
CA ALA A 175 -29.51 -10.57 25.07
C ALA A 175 -29.05 -9.11 25.11
N GLU A 176 -29.97 -8.16 25.27
CA GLU A 176 -29.60 -6.74 25.42
C GLU A 176 -28.65 -6.53 26.59
N LYS A 177 -28.93 -7.16 27.74
CA LYS A 177 -28.12 -7.01 28.96
C LYS A 177 -26.72 -7.61 28.84
N THR A 178 -26.56 -8.72 28.13
CA THR A 178 -25.27 -9.43 28.02
C THR A 178 -24.40 -8.96 26.86
N ASN A 179 -25.01 -8.47 25.77
CA ASN A 179 -24.30 -8.07 24.56
C ASN A 179 -23.15 -7.05 24.79
N PRO A 180 -23.31 -5.98 25.60
CA PRO A 180 -22.26 -4.99 25.78
C PRO A 180 -20.96 -5.56 26.37
N ASP A 181 -21.07 -6.42 27.39
CA ASP A 181 -19.89 -6.94 28.08
C ASP A 181 -19.16 -7.97 27.22
N ILE A 182 -19.91 -8.86 26.54
CA ILE A 182 -19.30 -9.78 25.56
C ILE A 182 -18.66 -9.01 24.39
N LEU A 183 -19.28 -7.93 23.90
CA LEU A 183 -18.65 -7.14 22.84
C LEU A 183 -17.35 -6.47 23.29
N LYS A 184 -17.24 -6.01 24.54
CA LYS A 184 -15.97 -5.46 25.05
C LYS A 184 -14.83 -6.49 25.05
N GLU A 185 -15.14 -7.77 25.21
CA GLU A 185 -14.14 -8.85 25.20
C GLU A 185 -13.64 -9.18 23.79
N PHE A 186 -14.50 -9.08 22.77
CA PHE A 186 -14.21 -9.56 21.41
C PHE A 186 -13.95 -8.45 20.37
N LEU A 187 -14.34 -7.21 20.65
CA LEU A 187 -14.04 -6.08 19.76
C LEU A 187 -12.55 -5.72 19.88
N GLU A 188 -11.92 -5.42 18.73
CA GLU A 188 -10.56 -4.85 18.70
C GLU A 188 -10.61 -3.31 18.69
N VAL A 189 -11.82 -2.72 18.59
CA VAL A 189 -12.09 -1.29 18.79
C VAL A 189 -12.90 -1.06 20.07
N PRO A 190 -12.87 0.15 20.67
CA PRO A 190 -13.68 0.43 21.84
C PRO A 190 -15.19 0.33 21.55
N LEU A 191 -15.92 -0.29 22.48
CA LEU A 191 -17.36 -0.07 22.61
C LEU A 191 -17.56 1.30 23.25
N LEU A 192 -17.82 2.31 22.42
CA LEU A 192 -17.94 3.71 22.85
C LEU A 192 -19.17 3.96 23.71
N GLY A 193 -20.18 3.09 23.64
CA GLY A 193 -21.33 3.22 24.52
C GLY A 193 -22.57 2.45 24.10
N VAL A 194 -23.56 2.48 24.99
CA VAL A 194 -24.87 1.85 24.82
C VAL A 194 -25.95 2.92 24.99
N LEU A 195 -26.58 3.33 23.90
CA LEU A 195 -27.61 4.35 23.93
C LEU A 195 -29.00 3.74 24.24
N PRO A 196 -29.65 4.15 25.34
CA PRO A 196 -31.00 3.69 25.65
C PRO A 196 -32.03 4.14 24.62
N TYR A 197 -33.10 3.37 24.44
CA TYR A 197 -34.21 3.77 23.60
C TYR A 197 -34.89 5.04 24.13
N VAL A 198 -34.90 6.09 23.32
CA VAL A 198 -35.58 7.36 23.64
C VAL A 198 -36.89 7.43 22.88
N LYS A 199 -37.99 7.57 23.63
CA LYS A 199 -39.33 7.74 23.04
C LYS A 199 -39.47 9.15 22.46
N ASP A 200 -40.14 9.26 21.31
CA ASP A 200 -40.55 10.53 20.70
C ASP A 200 -39.39 11.50 20.40
N VAL A 201 -38.38 11.01 19.67
CA VAL A 201 -37.23 11.78 19.18
C VAL A 201 -37.59 12.86 18.14
N GLN A 202 -38.88 13.08 17.87
CA GLN A 202 -39.37 14.17 17.02
C GLN A 202 -39.75 15.42 17.83
N SER A 203 -40.04 15.29 19.14
CA SER A 203 -40.37 16.42 19.98
C SER A 203 -39.14 17.08 20.61
N LYS A 204 -39.25 18.37 20.95
CA LYS A 204 -38.19 19.10 21.68
C LYS A 204 -37.82 18.41 22.99
N LYS A 205 -38.79 17.79 23.67
CA LYS A 205 -38.55 17.05 24.92
C LYS A 205 -37.73 15.78 24.65
N GLY A 206 -38.11 14.98 23.65
CA GLY A 206 -37.38 13.77 23.28
C GLY A 206 -35.95 14.07 22.82
N LEU A 207 -35.74 15.13 22.03
CA LEU A 207 -34.40 15.55 21.61
C LEU A 207 -33.51 15.97 22.80
N ARG A 208 -34.06 16.72 23.78
CA ARG A 208 -33.32 17.05 25.01
C ARG A 208 -32.94 15.80 25.81
N THR A 209 -33.85 14.83 25.89
CA THR A 209 -33.57 13.54 26.53
C THR A 209 -32.49 12.77 25.77
N LEU A 210 -32.53 12.77 24.44
CA LEU A 210 -31.52 12.14 23.59
C LEU A 210 -30.13 12.71 23.85
N VAL A 211 -29.98 14.04 23.84
CA VAL A 211 -28.69 14.70 24.11
C VAL A 211 -28.14 14.31 25.49
N LYS A 212 -28.99 14.39 26.52
CA LYS A 212 -28.60 14.00 27.89
C LYS A 212 -28.14 12.54 27.93
N LYS A 213 -28.85 11.63 27.24
CA LYS A 213 -28.49 10.20 27.21
C LYS A 213 -27.20 9.93 26.46
N VAL A 214 -26.91 10.68 25.42
CA VAL A 214 -25.63 10.56 24.69
C VAL A 214 -24.48 10.99 25.57
N GLU A 215 -24.59 12.13 26.25
CA GLU A 215 -23.55 12.61 27.18
C GLU A 215 -23.31 11.64 28.35
N GLU A 216 -24.36 10.95 28.81
CA GLU A 216 -24.27 9.98 29.91
C GLU A 216 -23.74 8.60 29.50
N ASN A 217 -23.96 8.18 28.24
CA ASN A 217 -23.77 6.77 27.85
C ASN A 217 -22.80 6.56 26.69
N ILE A 218 -22.34 7.62 26.01
CA ILE A 218 -21.41 7.55 24.88
C ILE A 218 -20.13 8.33 25.23
N ASP A 219 -18.99 7.69 25.05
CA ASP A 219 -17.68 8.33 25.15
C ASP A 219 -17.42 9.21 23.91
N LEU A 220 -17.93 10.44 23.98
CA LEU A 220 -17.74 11.45 22.93
C LEU A 220 -16.29 11.92 22.84
N ASP A 221 -15.51 11.85 23.93
CA ASP A 221 -14.15 12.35 23.90
C ASP A 221 -13.25 11.37 23.15
N ALA A 222 -13.41 10.06 23.35
CA ALA A 222 -12.76 9.03 22.53
C ALA A 222 -13.15 9.11 21.05
N LEU A 223 -14.41 9.47 20.75
CA LEU A 223 -14.88 9.68 19.37
C LEU A 223 -14.19 10.86 18.67
N LEU A 224 -13.87 11.93 19.42
CA LEU A 224 -13.33 13.20 18.89
C LEU A 224 -11.81 13.29 18.96
N GLN A 225 -11.16 12.44 19.75
CA GLN A 225 -9.72 12.34 19.80
C GLN A 225 -9.14 11.98 18.43
N GLU A 226 -8.26 12.84 17.93
CA GLU A 226 -7.34 12.44 16.86
C GLU A 226 -6.44 11.35 17.41
N GLU A 227 -6.23 10.30 16.61
CA GLU A 227 -5.08 9.43 16.87
C GLU A 227 -3.84 10.32 16.79
N LYS A 228 -3.15 10.48 17.92
CA LYS A 228 -1.85 11.12 17.91
C LYS A 228 -0.97 10.25 17.02
N SER A 229 -0.47 10.85 15.95
CA SER A 229 0.49 10.20 15.07
C SER A 229 1.62 9.57 15.92
N PRO A 230 1.93 8.28 15.73
CA PRO A 230 3.00 7.62 16.45
C PRO A 230 4.39 8.06 15.97
N THR A 231 4.50 8.98 14.99
CA THR A 231 5.77 9.39 14.34
C THR A 231 6.89 9.60 15.34
N LYS A 232 6.69 10.45 16.37
CA LYS A 232 7.77 10.77 17.33
C LYS A 232 8.30 9.54 18.06
N LYS A 233 7.42 8.62 18.43
CA LYS A 233 7.82 7.38 19.09
C LYS A 233 8.58 6.49 18.11
N LEU A 234 8.05 6.31 16.90
CA LEU A 234 8.67 5.48 15.86
C LEU A 234 10.05 6.02 15.44
N VAL A 235 10.22 7.33 15.34
CA VAL A 235 11.51 7.97 15.05
C VAL A 235 12.55 7.63 16.13
N VAL A 236 12.17 7.67 17.41
CA VAL A 236 13.06 7.32 18.52
C VAL A 236 13.43 5.83 18.47
N GLU A 237 12.45 4.96 18.20
CA GLU A 237 12.67 3.52 18.12
C GLU A 237 13.51 3.13 16.89
N ASP A 238 13.26 3.73 15.72
CA ASP A 238 14.04 3.53 14.51
C ASP A 238 15.51 3.86 14.74
N LYS A 239 15.80 5.06 15.25
CA LYS A 239 17.18 5.48 15.58
C LYS A 239 17.88 4.56 16.58
N LYS A 240 17.11 3.91 17.45
CA LYS A 240 17.65 3.02 18.49
C LYS A 240 17.89 1.60 17.99
N TYR A 241 17.04 1.10 17.11
CA TYR A 241 16.95 -0.34 16.82
C TYR A 241 17.24 -0.71 15.37
N VAL A 242 17.21 0.24 14.42
CA VAL A 242 17.36 -0.03 12.99
C VAL A 242 18.69 0.51 12.48
N TRP A 243 19.46 -0.36 11.80
CA TRP A 243 20.64 0.04 11.04
C TRP A 243 20.30 0.08 9.56
N HIS A 244 20.30 1.27 8.97
CA HIS A 244 19.81 1.46 7.60
C HIS A 244 20.89 1.14 6.56
N PRO A 245 20.53 0.43 5.46
CA PRO A 245 21.46 0.15 4.37
C PRO A 245 21.75 1.42 3.57
N PHE A 246 23.01 1.59 3.12
CA PHE A 246 23.46 2.76 2.34
C PHE A 246 23.17 4.13 2.98
N THR A 247 23.02 4.18 4.30
CA THR A 247 22.74 5.40 5.05
C THR A 247 23.90 5.72 5.99
N GLN A 248 24.40 6.96 5.96
CA GLN A 248 25.36 7.42 6.95
C GLN A 248 24.65 7.53 8.31
N MET A 249 24.87 6.54 9.18
CA MET A 249 24.12 6.41 10.43
C MET A 249 24.32 7.59 11.37
N LYS A 250 25.49 8.24 11.38
CA LYS A 250 25.69 9.43 12.22
C LYS A 250 24.71 10.55 11.84
N ASP A 251 24.61 10.84 10.54
CA ASP A 251 23.73 11.87 10.01
C ASP A 251 22.25 11.49 10.21
N TRP A 252 21.91 10.20 10.08
CA TRP A 252 20.57 9.67 10.33
C TRP A 252 20.11 9.87 11.78
N LEU A 253 21.01 9.61 12.73
CA LEU A 253 20.74 9.78 14.17
C LEU A 253 20.53 11.25 14.54
N GLU A 254 21.22 12.18 13.88
CA GLU A 254 21.09 13.63 14.08
C GLU A 254 19.87 14.21 13.37
N GLY A 255 19.45 13.64 12.23
CA GLY A 255 18.34 14.13 11.41
C GLY A 255 16.93 13.79 11.91
N GLU A 256 15.90 14.25 11.20
CA GLU A 256 14.50 13.86 11.42
C GLU A 256 14.05 12.90 10.30
N PRO A 257 14.04 11.58 10.55
CA PRO A 257 13.70 10.61 9.51
C PRO A 257 12.20 10.63 9.20
N LEU A 258 11.88 10.47 7.91
CA LEU A 258 10.51 10.27 7.45
C LEU A 258 10.09 8.82 7.70
N ILE A 259 8.97 8.65 8.40
CA ILE A 259 8.39 7.33 8.67
C ILE A 259 7.23 7.14 7.70
N ILE A 260 7.36 6.19 6.78
CA ILE A 260 6.32 5.86 5.79
C ILE A 260 5.33 4.87 6.39
N GLU A 261 4.03 5.15 6.28
CA GLU A 261 2.96 4.35 6.88
C GLU A 261 1.99 3.77 5.84
N GLU A 262 1.62 4.55 4.82
CA GLU A 262 0.68 4.14 3.78
C GLU A 262 1.24 4.41 2.39
N ALA A 263 0.66 3.78 1.36
CA ALA A 263 1.04 4.01 -0.03
C ALA A 263 -0.12 3.70 -0.98
N LYS A 264 -0.17 4.38 -2.13
CA LYS A 264 -1.18 4.16 -3.17
C LYS A 264 -0.65 4.62 -4.53
N GLY A 265 -0.71 3.74 -5.53
CA GLY A 265 -0.23 4.07 -6.87
C GLY A 265 1.25 4.47 -6.83
N SER A 266 1.61 5.63 -7.38
CA SER A 266 2.99 6.13 -7.35
C SER A 266 3.33 6.96 -6.11
N TYR A 267 2.50 6.93 -5.06
CA TYR A 267 2.65 7.81 -3.91
C TYR A 267 2.84 7.03 -2.60
N LEU A 268 3.65 7.61 -1.72
CA LEU A 268 3.89 7.19 -0.34
C LEU A 268 3.30 8.24 0.60
N LYS A 269 2.81 7.83 1.76
CA LYS A 269 2.30 8.71 2.82
C LYS A 269 3.10 8.50 4.08
N ASP A 270 3.61 9.57 4.66
CA ASP A 270 4.25 9.50 5.97
C ASP A 270 3.23 9.35 7.11
N SER A 271 3.71 8.99 8.30
CA SER A 271 2.88 8.85 9.51
C SER A 271 2.36 10.18 10.07
N ASP A 272 2.76 11.32 9.49
CA ASP A 272 2.14 12.63 9.73
C ASP A 272 1.05 12.96 8.68
N GLY A 273 0.79 12.04 7.76
CA GLY A 273 -0.28 12.07 6.78
C GLY A 273 0.04 12.80 5.47
N ARG A 274 1.30 13.19 5.22
CA ARG A 274 1.73 13.89 4.00
C ARG A 274 2.04 12.90 2.89
N TRP A 275 1.60 13.21 1.67
CA TRP A 275 1.84 12.39 0.48
C TRP A 275 3.06 12.88 -0.31
N TYR A 276 3.85 11.92 -0.80
CA TYR A 276 5.06 12.12 -1.58
C TYR A 276 5.00 11.28 -2.85
N LEU A 277 5.50 11.82 -3.96
CA LEU A 277 5.72 11.04 -5.17
C LEU A 277 6.93 10.11 -4.96
N ASP A 278 6.74 8.81 -5.17
CA ASP A 278 7.83 7.83 -5.21
C ASP A 278 8.56 7.91 -6.56
N GLY A 279 9.40 8.94 -6.70
CA GLY A 279 10.14 9.24 -7.93
C GLY A 279 11.25 8.24 -8.27
N VAL A 280 11.53 7.28 -7.39
CA VAL A 280 12.55 6.24 -7.57
C VAL A 280 11.96 4.83 -7.57
N SER A 281 10.64 4.69 -7.57
CA SER A 281 9.93 3.40 -7.52
C SER A 281 10.44 2.48 -6.41
N SER A 282 10.67 3.03 -5.22
CA SER A 282 11.19 2.32 -4.05
C SER A 282 12.46 1.52 -4.35
N LEU A 283 13.43 2.15 -5.03
CA LEU A 283 14.67 1.53 -5.53
C LEU A 283 14.45 0.66 -6.79
N TRP A 284 13.71 1.20 -7.76
CA TRP A 284 13.48 0.64 -9.10
C TRP A 284 12.75 -0.70 -9.15
N VAL A 285 12.21 -1.18 -8.02
CA VAL A 285 11.49 -2.46 -7.95
C VAL A 285 9.97 -2.30 -8.09
N ASN A 286 9.42 -1.13 -7.76
CA ASN A 286 7.98 -0.91 -7.77
C ASN A 286 7.45 -0.50 -9.15
N VAL A 287 7.48 -1.43 -10.11
CA VAL A 287 7.09 -1.17 -11.51
C VAL A 287 5.58 -1.06 -11.74
N HIS A 288 4.78 -1.61 -10.83
CA HIS A 288 3.32 -1.56 -10.94
C HIS A 288 2.71 -0.44 -10.08
N GLY A 289 3.41 0.07 -9.08
CA GLY A 289 2.89 1.00 -8.09
C GLY A 289 2.36 0.29 -6.85
N HIS A 290 2.21 1.06 -5.77
CA HIS A 290 1.81 0.59 -4.46
C HIS A 290 0.35 0.15 -4.38
N ARG A 291 0.07 -0.88 -3.56
CA ARG A 291 -1.27 -1.43 -3.27
C ARG A 291 -2.03 -1.88 -4.52
N LYS A 292 -1.37 -2.65 -5.38
CA LYS A 292 -2.02 -3.27 -6.53
C LYS A 292 -2.91 -4.42 -6.06
N LYS A 293 -4.22 -4.20 -6.19
CA LYS A 293 -5.28 -5.10 -5.74
C LYS A 293 -5.05 -6.54 -6.20
N GLU A 294 -4.65 -6.74 -7.45
CA GLU A 294 -4.39 -8.06 -8.04
C GLU A 294 -3.24 -8.78 -7.34
N ILE A 295 -2.16 -8.07 -6.98
CA ILE A 295 -0.99 -8.59 -6.28
C ILE A 295 -1.36 -8.88 -4.82
N ASP A 296 -1.92 -7.89 -4.11
CA ASP A 296 -2.31 -8.01 -2.70
C ASP A 296 -3.22 -9.23 -2.48
N ILE A 297 -4.24 -9.40 -3.33
CA ILE A 297 -5.18 -10.55 -3.26
C ILE A 297 -4.45 -11.86 -3.57
N SER A 298 -3.56 -11.89 -4.56
CA SER A 298 -2.84 -13.11 -4.95
C SER A 298 -1.91 -13.60 -3.85
N VAL A 299 -1.17 -12.68 -3.19
CA VAL A 299 -0.32 -12.98 -2.04
C VAL A 299 -1.16 -13.52 -0.88
N ALA A 300 -2.24 -12.82 -0.51
CA ALA A 300 -3.13 -13.26 0.58
C ALA A 300 -3.72 -14.66 0.31
N ARG A 301 -4.15 -14.93 -0.93
CA ARG A 301 -4.67 -16.24 -1.35
C ARG A 301 -3.60 -17.34 -1.32
N GLN A 302 -2.34 -17.02 -1.64
CA GLN A 302 -1.27 -18.01 -1.54
C GLN A 302 -0.95 -18.32 -0.07
N LEU A 303 -0.88 -17.30 0.79
CA LEU A 303 -0.65 -17.45 2.22
C LEU A 303 -1.75 -18.27 2.91
N SER A 304 -3.00 -18.20 2.44
CA SER A 304 -4.09 -19.04 2.97
C SER A 304 -3.96 -20.53 2.60
N LYS A 305 -2.99 -20.90 1.75
CA LYS A 305 -2.68 -22.29 1.39
C LYS A 305 -1.38 -22.75 2.04
N VAL A 306 -0.28 -22.13 1.64
CA VAL A 306 1.07 -22.41 2.15
C VAL A 306 1.95 -21.18 1.96
N ALA A 307 2.61 -20.76 3.03
CA ALA A 307 3.52 -19.62 3.00
C ALA A 307 4.87 -19.97 2.34
N HIS A 308 5.39 -21.17 2.61
CA HIS A 308 6.66 -21.63 2.04
C HIS A 308 6.74 -23.17 1.98
N SER A 309 7.30 -23.68 0.89
CA SER A 309 7.70 -25.09 0.73
C SER A 309 8.97 -25.10 -0.12
N THR A 310 9.97 -25.89 0.29
CA THR A 310 11.28 -25.91 -0.38
C THR A 310 11.21 -26.43 -1.82
N LEU A 311 12.20 -26.09 -2.64
CA LEU A 311 12.47 -26.73 -3.94
C LEU A 311 13.55 -27.83 -3.85
N LEU A 312 14.00 -28.17 -2.63
CA LEU A 312 14.90 -29.28 -2.37
C LEU A 312 14.14 -30.61 -2.43
N GLY A 313 13.98 -31.14 -3.64
CA GLY A 313 13.28 -32.42 -3.89
C GLY A 313 11.76 -32.31 -3.91
N LEU A 314 11.20 -31.10 -3.81
CA LEU A 314 9.77 -30.82 -3.91
C LEU A 314 9.53 -29.75 -4.99
N GLY A 315 8.29 -29.68 -5.48
CA GLY A 315 7.83 -28.62 -6.37
C GLY A 315 6.60 -27.93 -5.78
N ASN A 316 6.34 -26.70 -6.19
CA ASN A 316 5.10 -26.01 -5.82
C ASN A 316 4.46 -25.34 -7.04
N ILE A 317 3.14 -25.21 -7.00
CA ILE A 317 2.34 -24.72 -8.14
C ILE A 317 2.83 -23.34 -8.62
N PRO A 318 3.02 -22.32 -7.74
CA PRO A 318 3.50 -21.01 -8.19
C PRO A 318 4.85 -21.04 -8.91
N SER A 319 5.82 -21.83 -8.41
CA SER A 319 7.16 -21.92 -9.01
C SER A 319 7.13 -22.53 -10.43
N ILE A 320 6.25 -23.50 -10.68
CA ILE A 320 6.10 -24.16 -11.97
C ILE A 320 5.42 -23.21 -12.97
N GLU A 321 4.34 -22.55 -12.54
CA GLU A 321 3.60 -21.61 -13.38
C GLU A 321 4.44 -20.38 -13.72
N LEU A 322 5.14 -19.81 -12.75
CA LEU A 322 6.04 -18.67 -12.96
C LEU A 322 7.17 -19.03 -13.93
N ALA A 323 7.81 -20.19 -13.77
CA ALA A 323 8.88 -20.62 -14.67
C ALA A 323 8.35 -20.73 -16.11
N ARG A 324 7.15 -21.30 -16.27
CA ARG A 324 6.50 -21.43 -17.57
C ARG A 324 6.21 -20.06 -18.21
N GLU A 325 5.70 -19.08 -17.45
CA GLU A 325 5.44 -17.74 -17.99
C GLU A 325 6.72 -16.95 -18.29
N ILE A 326 7.76 -17.03 -17.44
CA ILE A 326 9.07 -16.41 -17.70
C ILE A 326 9.68 -16.93 -19.00
N ILE A 327 9.69 -18.26 -19.20
CA ILE A 327 10.29 -18.85 -20.39
C ILE A 327 9.58 -18.46 -21.69
N LYS A 328 8.27 -18.16 -21.65
CA LYS A 328 7.54 -17.67 -22.85
C LYS A 328 8.03 -16.31 -23.33
N ILE A 329 8.47 -15.44 -22.42
CA ILE A 329 8.92 -14.08 -22.74
C ILE A 329 10.45 -13.97 -22.79
N ALA A 330 11.17 -14.99 -22.31
CA ALA A 330 12.62 -15.01 -22.33
C ALA A 330 13.19 -15.08 -23.77
N PRO A 331 14.39 -14.54 -24.00
CA PRO A 331 15.10 -14.72 -25.27
C PRO A 331 15.23 -16.19 -25.66
N LYS A 332 15.16 -16.46 -26.98
CA LYS A 332 15.34 -17.82 -27.52
C LYS A 332 16.66 -18.43 -27.03
N GLY A 333 16.59 -19.67 -26.55
CA GLY A 333 17.74 -20.42 -26.03
C GLY A 333 17.74 -20.58 -24.51
N LEU A 334 17.00 -19.74 -23.77
CA LEU A 334 16.78 -19.93 -22.34
C LEU A 334 15.59 -20.87 -22.11
N ALA A 335 15.81 -21.95 -21.34
CA ALA A 335 14.82 -23.04 -21.18
C ALA A 335 14.53 -23.42 -19.71
N LYS A 336 15.25 -22.85 -18.75
CA LYS A 336 15.14 -23.17 -17.32
C LYS A 336 15.25 -21.90 -16.48
N VAL A 337 14.60 -21.92 -15.32
CA VAL A 337 14.64 -20.86 -14.31
C VAL A 337 15.22 -21.46 -13.03
N PHE A 338 16.20 -20.78 -12.44
CA PHE A 338 16.69 -21.03 -11.10
C PHE A 338 16.25 -19.86 -10.22
N TYR A 339 15.62 -20.14 -9.07
CA TYR A 339 15.10 -19.12 -8.18
C TYR A 339 16.07 -18.81 -7.04
N SER A 340 16.13 -17.54 -6.65
CA SER A 340 16.81 -17.03 -5.45
C SER A 340 16.05 -15.83 -4.89
N ASP A 341 16.53 -15.27 -3.79
CA ASP A 341 15.77 -14.27 -3.02
C ASP A 341 15.91 -12.85 -3.56
N ASN A 342 17.03 -12.51 -4.20
CA ASN A 342 17.30 -11.16 -4.72
C ASN A 342 18.34 -11.14 -5.85
N GLY A 343 18.63 -9.95 -6.38
CA GLY A 343 19.61 -9.75 -7.45
C GLY A 343 21.03 -10.24 -7.12
N SER A 344 21.56 -9.89 -5.94
CA SER A 344 22.93 -10.29 -5.54
C SER A 344 23.11 -11.80 -5.49
N THR A 345 22.12 -12.51 -4.94
CA THR A 345 22.12 -13.99 -4.87
C THR A 345 21.98 -14.62 -6.26
N ALA A 346 21.18 -14.02 -7.15
CA ALA A 346 21.05 -14.47 -8.53
C ALA A 346 22.38 -14.32 -9.29
N VAL A 347 23.11 -13.23 -9.07
CA VAL A 347 24.45 -13.02 -9.62
C VAL A 347 25.42 -14.10 -9.11
N GLU A 348 25.47 -14.37 -7.81
CA GLU A 348 26.35 -15.42 -7.29
C GLU A 348 26.03 -16.81 -7.86
N ILE A 349 24.74 -17.13 -8.05
CA ILE A 349 24.32 -18.35 -8.72
C ILE A 349 24.81 -18.36 -10.18
N ALA A 350 24.66 -17.26 -10.91
CA ALA A 350 25.11 -17.14 -12.29
C ALA A 350 26.63 -17.33 -12.42
N LEU A 351 27.41 -16.71 -11.51
CA LEU A 351 28.87 -16.88 -11.44
C LEU A 351 29.25 -18.34 -11.17
N LYS A 352 28.59 -18.99 -10.20
CA LYS A 352 28.82 -20.41 -9.88
C LYS A 352 28.45 -21.32 -11.05
N MET A 353 27.33 -21.07 -11.73
CA MET A 353 26.90 -21.85 -12.90
C MET A 353 27.88 -21.70 -14.06
N ALA A 354 28.37 -20.48 -14.33
CA ALA A 354 29.36 -20.22 -15.36
C ALA A 354 30.70 -20.91 -15.04
N TYR A 355 31.18 -20.79 -13.81
CA TYR A 355 32.38 -21.48 -13.34
C TYR A 355 32.23 -23.01 -13.46
N GLN A 356 31.15 -23.57 -12.90
CA GLN A 356 30.90 -25.01 -12.88
C GLN A 356 30.77 -25.61 -14.28
N TYR A 357 30.12 -24.90 -15.21
CA TYR A 357 30.04 -25.30 -16.61
C TYR A 357 31.44 -25.59 -17.19
N TRP A 358 32.40 -24.70 -16.93
CA TRP A 358 33.77 -24.84 -17.42
C TRP A 358 34.58 -25.91 -16.70
N GLN A 359 34.35 -26.12 -15.40
CA GLN A 359 34.96 -27.21 -14.65
C GLN A 359 34.49 -28.58 -15.16
N HIS A 360 33.20 -28.73 -15.45
CA HIS A 360 32.66 -29.96 -16.05
C HIS A 360 33.17 -30.21 -17.47
N ARG A 361 33.66 -29.18 -18.15
CA ARG A 361 34.33 -29.27 -19.47
C ARG A 361 35.83 -29.50 -19.35
N ASN A 362 36.38 -29.64 -18.13
CA ASN A 362 37.81 -29.78 -17.85
C ASN A 362 38.67 -28.66 -18.45
N THR A 363 38.21 -27.41 -18.34
CA THR A 363 38.94 -26.22 -18.81
C THR A 363 39.45 -25.38 -17.63
N ALA A 364 40.49 -24.57 -17.87
CA ALA A 364 41.07 -23.67 -16.86
C ALA A 364 40.32 -22.33 -16.68
N LYS A 365 39.09 -22.22 -17.21
CA LYS A 365 38.30 -20.98 -17.19
C LYS A 365 37.68 -20.76 -15.81
N THR A 366 38.17 -19.75 -15.09
CA THR A 366 37.79 -19.46 -13.70
C THR A 366 37.57 -17.98 -13.40
N LYS A 367 38.07 -17.07 -14.24
CA LYS A 367 38.04 -15.63 -14.00
C LYS A 367 36.85 -14.95 -14.67
N PHE A 368 36.51 -13.75 -14.21
CA PHE A 368 35.38 -12.97 -14.71
C PHE A 368 35.83 -11.60 -15.23
N ILE A 369 35.09 -11.07 -16.20
CA ILE A 369 35.24 -9.69 -16.69
C ILE A 369 33.97 -8.92 -16.31
N HIS A 370 34.13 -7.69 -15.85
CA HIS A 370 33.04 -6.76 -15.52
C HIS A 370 33.37 -5.35 -16.01
N LEU A 371 32.37 -4.47 -16.05
CA LEU A 371 32.57 -3.05 -16.41
C LEU A 371 32.92 -2.22 -15.17
N GLU A 372 33.79 -1.24 -15.33
CA GLU A 372 33.92 -0.15 -14.36
C GLU A 372 32.54 0.47 -14.08
N ASN A 373 32.31 0.99 -12.89
CA ASN A 373 31.01 1.52 -12.45
C ASN A 373 29.84 0.52 -12.38
N ALA A 374 30.01 -0.77 -12.75
CA ALA A 374 28.94 -1.75 -12.69
C ALA A 374 28.43 -1.99 -11.26
N TYR A 375 27.15 -2.32 -11.14
CA TYR A 375 26.54 -2.75 -9.89
C TYR A 375 25.81 -4.07 -10.09
N HIS A 376 26.23 -5.08 -9.33
CA HIS A 376 25.67 -6.44 -9.42
C HIS A 376 25.16 -6.94 -8.06
N GLY A 377 25.09 -6.06 -7.06
CA GLY A 377 24.68 -6.39 -5.68
C GLY A 377 25.81 -6.28 -4.66
N ASP A 378 25.45 -6.54 -3.40
CA ASP A 378 26.29 -6.24 -2.23
C ASP A 378 26.77 -7.48 -1.44
N THR A 379 26.61 -8.68 -2.00
CA THR A 379 27.22 -9.89 -1.43
C THR A 379 28.67 -10.02 -1.91
N VAL A 380 29.51 -10.76 -1.19
CA VAL A 380 30.96 -10.86 -1.51
C VAL A 380 31.20 -11.25 -2.98
N GLY A 381 30.44 -12.21 -3.51
CA GLY A 381 30.61 -12.64 -4.89
C GLY A 381 30.11 -11.63 -5.92
N SER A 382 29.01 -10.92 -5.63
CA SER A 382 28.48 -9.89 -6.53
C SER A 382 29.33 -8.61 -6.52
N VAL A 383 29.83 -8.19 -5.37
CA VAL A 383 30.77 -7.06 -5.24
C VAL A 383 32.10 -7.37 -5.94
N SER A 384 32.56 -8.63 -5.94
CA SER A 384 33.80 -9.01 -6.64
C SER A 384 33.74 -8.82 -8.17
N VAL A 385 32.55 -8.64 -8.72
CA VAL A 385 32.32 -8.30 -10.14
C VAL A 385 31.61 -6.96 -10.32
N GLY A 386 31.54 -6.12 -9.29
CA GLY A 386 31.09 -4.72 -9.40
C GLY A 386 32.23 -3.78 -9.82
N GLY A 387 31.93 -2.50 -10.01
CA GLY A 387 32.92 -1.49 -10.41
C GLY A 387 32.81 -0.16 -9.66
N ILE A 388 32.16 -0.14 -8.48
CA ILE A 388 31.96 1.08 -7.68
C ILE A 388 32.91 1.08 -6.48
N ASP A 389 34.00 1.85 -6.59
CA ASP A 389 35.09 1.90 -5.60
C ASP A 389 34.63 2.10 -4.14
N LEU A 390 33.60 2.92 -3.94
CA LEU A 390 33.05 3.20 -2.61
C LEU A 390 32.61 1.92 -1.89
N PHE A 391 32.06 0.95 -2.62
CA PHE A 391 31.57 -0.32 -2.07
C PHE A 391 32.69 -1.35 -1.96
N HIS A 392 33.76 -1.21 -2.74
CA HIS A 392 34.85 -2.19 -2.82
C HIS A 392 35.96 -1.95 -1.80
N LYS A 393 36.29 -0.67 -1.55
CA LYS A 393 37.52 -0.29 -0.84
C LYS A 393 37.61 -0.88 0.57
N ALA A 394 36.49 -0.95 1.29
CA ALA A 394 36.44 -1.47 2.65
C ALA A 394 36.60 -3.00 2.72
N TYR A 395 36.21 -3.72 1.66
CA TYR A 395 36.11 -5.19 1.66
C TYR A 395 37.11 -5.88 0.74
N LYS A 396 38.06 -5.15 0.14
CA LYS A 396 39.00 -5.67 -0.87
C LYS A 396 39.65 -7.01 -0.51
N GLY A 397 39.99 -7.24 0.77
CA GLY A 397 40.60 -8.49 1.22
C GLY A 397 39.66 -9.72 1.24
N LEU A 398 38.36 -9.54 1.06
CA LEU A 398 37.35 -10.61 0.99
C LEU A 398 36.91 -10.92 -0.44
N LEU A 399 37.24 -10.05 -1.39
CA LEU A 399 36.78 -10.16 -2.79
C LEU A 399 37.72 -11.05 -3.59
N PHE A 400 37.18 -11.77 -4.57
CA PHE A 400 38.00 -12.50 -5.54
C PHE A 400 38.44 -11.59 -6.69
N ASP A 401 39.53 -11.96 -7.36
CA ASP A 401 40.07 -11.19 -8.48
C ASP A 401 39.21 -11.33 -9.74
N SER A 402 38.96 -10.20 -10.41
CA SER A 402 38.27 -10.10 -11.69
C SER A 402 38.88 -8.98 -12.55
N TYR A 403 38.60 -8.99 -13.85
CA TYR A 403 39.08 -7.95 -14.77
C TYR A 403 38.03 -6.86 -14.95
N ALA A 404 38.40 -5.62 -14.66
CA ALA A 404 37.60 -4.45 -14.98
C ALA A 404 37.92 -3.97 -16.41
N ILE A 405 36.89 -3.59 -17.16
CA ILE A 405 37.00 -2.92 -18.46
C ILE A 405 36.23 -1.59 -18.43
N ASP A 406 36.63 -0.65 -19.28
CA ASP A 406 36.01 0.67 -19.36
C ASP A 406 34.49 0.59 -19.58
N SER A 407 33.75 1.40 -18.82
CA SER A 407 32.34 1.63 -19.07
C SER A 407 32.10 2.42 -20.39
N PRO A 408 31.01 2.16 -21.14
CA PRO A 408 30.63 2.91 -22.35
C PRO A 408 30.13 4.35 -22.08
N TYR A 409 30.88 5.13 -21.31
CA TYR A 409 30.46 6.44 -20.81
C TYR A 409 30.78 7.57 -21.77
N CYS A 410 29.96 7.80 -22.79
CA CYS A 410 30.24 8.81 -23.82
C CYS A 410 30.43 10.25 -23.29
N TYR A 411 29.64 10.68 -22.31
CA TYR A 411 29.75 12.04 -21.75
C TYR A 411 31.05 12.24 -20.94
N ARG A 412 31.52 11.21 -20.23
CA ARG A 412 32.81 11.18 -19.53
C ARG A 412 33.71 10.09 -20.10
N CYS A 413 33.97 10.19 -21.41
CA CYS A 413 34.64 9.12 -22.15
C CYS A 413 36.00 8.77 -21.52
N PRO A 414 36.22 7.51 -21.10
CA PRO A 414 37.51 7.10 -20.51
C PRO A 414 38.65 7.24 -21.52
N LYS A 415 38.35 7.09 -22.82
CA LYS A 415 39.29 7.30 -23.92
C LYS A 415 39.44 8.77 -24.35
N LYS A 416 38.74 9.71 -23.69
CA LYS A 416 38.72 11.15 -24.03
C LYS A 416 38.36 11.41 -25.50
N LYS A 417 37.47 10.59 -26.06
CA LYS A 417 36.95 10.71 -27.43
C LYS A 417 35.55 11.33 -27.44
N ILE A 418 35.11 11.73 -28.63
CA ILE A 418 33.79 12.31 -28.87
C ILE A 418 32.87 11.24 -29.48
N TYR A 419 31.68 11.06 -28.93
CA TYR A 419 30.63 10.23 -29.53
C TYR A 419 29.94 10.97 -30.69
N PRO A 420 29.60 10.32 -31.82
CA PRO A 420 29.79 8.90 -32.16
C PRO A 420 31.13 8.55 -32.84
N LEU A 421 32.09 9.48 -32.90
CA LEU A 421 33.33 9.35 -33.66
C LEU A 421 34.39 8.45 -33.01
N CYS A 422 34.17 7.97 -31.79
CA CYS A 422 35.15 7.21 -31.01
C CYS A 422 35.36 5.76 -31.45
N GLY A 423 34.62 5.26 -32.44
CA GLY A 423 34.76 3.88 -32.94
C GLY A 423 34.58 2.80 -31.87
N ARG A 424 33.90 3.12 -30.75
CA ARG A 424 33.76 2.24 -29.57
C ARG A 424 35.09 1.80 -28.96
N GLU A 425 36.11 2.66 -28.99
CA GLU A 425 37.43 2.42 -28.38
C GLU A 425 37.36 2.03 -26.88
N CYS A 426 36.25 2.31 -26.17
CA CYS A 426 36.01 1.81 -24.82
C CYS A 426 35.99 0.27 -24.72
N LEU A 427 35.71 -0.45 -25.81
CA LEU A 427 35.77 -1.92 -25.84
C LEU A 427 37.20 -2.46 -26.08
N GLY A 428 38.21 -1.60 -26.22
CA GLY A 428 39.60 -2.00 -26.45
C GLY A 428 40.11 -2.98 -25.39
N GLY A 429 39.90 -2.66 -24.11
CA GLY A 429 40.32 -3.54 -22.99
C GLY A 429 39.66 -4.91 -23.03
N LEU A 430 38.39 -5.00 -23.43
CA LEU A 430 37.70 -6.29 -23.60
C LEU A 430 38.36 -7.12 -24.72
N LYS A 431 38.66 -6.50 -25.85
CA LYS A 431 39.32 -7.17 -26.99
C LYS A 431 40.69 -7.70 -26.58
N GLU A 432 41.50 -6.86 -25.93
CA GLU A 432 42.83 -7.22 -25.45
C GLU A 432 42.80 -8.38 -24.45
N ILE A 433 41.92 -8.34 -23.44
CA ILE A 433 41.80 -9.42 -22.45
C ILE A 433 41.38 -10.73 -23.13
N LEU A 434 40.41 -10.69 -24.04
CA LEU A 434 39.94 -11.90 -24.73
C LEU A 434 41.01 -12.46 -25.69
N GLU A 435 41.74 -11.60 -26.40
CA GLU A 435 42.83 -12.05 -27.27
C GLU A 435 43.96 -12.73 -26.49
N CYS A 436 44.33 -12.17 -25.34
CA CYS A 436 45.47 -12.64 -24.54
C CYS A 436 45.14 -13.78 -23.56
N ASP A 437 43.94 -13.80 -22.95
CA ASP A 437 43.66 -14.67 -21.80
C ASP A 437 42.26 -15.31 -21.82
N HIS A 438 41.56 -15.37 -22.97
CA HIS A 438 40.23 -16.00 -23.02
C HIS A 438 40.19 -17.43 -22.46
N SER A 439 41.30 -18.18 -22.51
CA SER A 439 41.40 -19.54 -21.95
C SER A 439 41.23 -19.62 -20.43
N SER A 440 41.38 -18.51 -19.69
CA SER A 440 41.10 -18.46 -18.25
C SER A 440 39.81 -17.71 -17.89
N ILE A 441 39.16 -17.05 -18.86
CA ILE A 441 37.92 -16.31 -18.64
C ILE A 441 36.69 -17.22 -18.73
N ALA A 442 35.93 -17.30 -17.64
CA ALA A 442 34.66 -18.01 -17.54
C ALA A 442 33.51 -17.22 -18.18
N ALA A 443 33.34 -15.95 -17.78
CA ALA A 443 32.26 -15.11 -18.29
C ALA A 443 32.59 -13.61 -18.27
N LEU A 444 31.93 -12.87 -19.16
CA LEU A 444 31.69 -11.42 -19.05
C LEU A 444 30.31 -11.22 -18.40
N ILE A 445 30.22 -10.38 -17.37
CA ILE A 445 28.96 -9.96 -16.75
C ILE A 445 28.72 -8.47 -17.00
N VAL A 446 27.49 -8.11 -17.35
CA VAL A 446 27.11 -6.73 -17.65
C VAL A 446 25.68 -6.40 -17.24
N GLU A 447 25.39 -5.11 -17.01
CA GLU A 447 24.03 -4.55 -17.01
C GLU A 447 23.68 -4.12 -18.45
N PRO A 448 22.79 -4.80 -19.17
CA PRO A 448 22.53 -4.49 -20.57
C PRO A 448 21.92 -3.09 -20.73
N LEU A 449 22.47 -2.31 -21.67
CA LEU A 449 21.98 -1.01 -22.12
C LEU A 449 22.13 0.14 -21.12
N VAL A 450 21.90 -0.08 -19.82
CA VAL A 450 21.94 0.98 -18.81
C VAL A 450 22.62 0.48 -17.54
N GLN A 451 23.71 1.12 -17.10
CA GLN A 451 24.23 0.93 -15.74
C GLN A 451 23.55 1.92 -14.80
N ALA A 452 22.54 1.45 -14.09
CA ALA A 452 21.59 2.29 -13.37
C ALA A 452 22.24 2.94 -12.14
N ALA A 453 22.95 2.15 -11.33
CA ALA A 453 23.62 2.62 -10.11
C ALA A 453 24.76 3.61 -10.39
N SER A 454 25.31 3.59 -11.61
CA SER A 454 26.31 4.56 -12.07
C SER A 454 25.73 5.94 -12.41
N GLY A 455 24.43 6.15 -12.18
CA GLY A 455 23.73 7.39 -12.53
C GLY A 455 23.01 7.31 -13.88
N MET A 456 22.31 6.20 -14.14
CA MET A 456 21.56 5.96 -15.39
C MET A 456 22.44 6.07 -16.64
N LEU A 457 23.58 5.37 -16.64
CA LEU A 457 24.52 5.41 -17.73
C LEU A 457 24.00 4.62 -18.94
N VAL A 458 23.37 5.30 -19.88
CA VAL A 458 22.86 4.71 -21.12
C VAL A 458 24.00 4.45 -22.11
N TRP A 459 24.07 3.24 -22.62
CA TRP A 459 25.07 2.81 -23.57
C TRP A 459 24.72 3.25 -25.00
N PRO A 460 25.74 3.55 -25.81
CA PRO A 460 25.57 3.72 -27.25
C PRO A 460 25.07 2.47 -27.97
N ASP A 461 24.36 2.70 -29.07
CA ASP A 461 23.86 1.62 -29.93
C ASP A 461 24.98 0.68 -30.41
N GLY A 462 24.68 -0.61 -30.29
CA GLY A 462 25.52 -1.72 -30.77
C GLY A 462 26.67 -2.13 -29.85
N ILE A 463 26.91 -1.44 -28.72
CA ILE A 463 27.90 -1.86 -27.73
C ILE A 463 27.61 -3.27 -27.20
N TYR A 464 26.38 -3.52 -26.73
CA TYR A 464 26.00 -4.84 -26.21
C TYR A 464 26.11 -5.95 -27.27
N LYS A 465 25.75 -5.63 -28.52
CA LYS A 465 25.88 -6.58 -29.64
C LYS A 465 27.34 -6.95 -29.87
N GLU A 466 28.25 -5.98 -29.88
CA GLU A 466 29.69 -6.21 -30.06
C GLU A 466 30.29 -7.02 -28.91
N MET A 467 29.92 -6.73 -27.65
CA MET A 467 30.31 -7.55 -26.50
C MET A 467 29.83 -9.01 -26.65
N SER A 468 28.57 -9.21 -27.06
CA SER A 468 28.02 -10.55 -27.29
C SER A 468 28.74 -11.32 -28.41
N GLU A 469 29.08 -10.64 -29.51
CA GLU A 469 29.83 -11.23 -30.62
C GLU A 469 31.26 -11.60 -30.22
N LEU A 470 31.93 -10.76 -29.43
CA LEU A 470 33.25 -11.04 -28.88
C LEU A 470 33.22 -12.26 -27.93
N CYS A 471 32.28 -12.31 -26.98
CA CYS A 471 32.11 -13.47 -26.09
C CYS A 471 31.92 -14.77 -26.87
N LYS A 472 31.08 -14.75 -27.93
CA LYS A 472 30.90 -15.92 -28.82
C LYS A 472 32.18 -16.30 -29.55
N LYS A 473 32.90 -15.33 -30.13
CA LYS A 473 34.16 -15.56 -30.88
C LYS A 473 35.22 -16.26 -30.02
N TYR A 474 35.38 -15.86 -28.77
CA TYR A 474 36.42 -16.39 -27.88
C TYR A 474 35.92 -17.48 -26.91
N ASN A 475 34.70 -17.98 -27.12
CA ASN A 475 34.07 -19.02 -26.30
C ASN A 475 34.08 -18.66 -24.80
N VAL A 476 33.59 -17.47 -24.49
CA VAL A 476 33.39 -16.93 -23.13
C VAL A 476 31.89 -16.75 -22.92
N LEU A 477 31.38 -17.11 -21.75
CA LEU A 477 29.95 -16.95 -21.44
C LEU A 477 29.60 -15.47 -21.24
N LEU A 478 28.35 -15.11 -21.52
CA LEU A 478 27.83 -13.77 -21.27
C LEU A 478 26.70 -13.87 -20.24
N ILE A 479 26.83 -13.13 -19.14
CA ILE A 479 25.82 -12.96 -18.10
C ILE A 479 25.25 -11.54 -18.27
N ALA A 480 23.93 -11.43 -18.32
CA ALA A 480 23.18 -10.22 -18.64
C ALA A 480 22.06 -10.01 -17.63
#